data_AF-A0A8T3WJC3-F1
#
_entry.id   AF-A0A8T3WJC3-F1
#
_cell.length_a   1.000
_cell.length_b   1.000
_cell.length_c   1.000
_cell.angle_alpha   90.00
_cell.angle_beta   90.00
_cell.angle_gamma   90.00
#
_symmetry.space_group_name_H-M   'P 1'
#
loop_
_entity.id
_entity.type
_entity.pdbx_description
1 polymer ?
#
loop_
_entity_poly.entity_id
_entity_poly.type
_entity_poly.pdbx_seq_one_letter_code
_entity_poly.pdbx_strand_id
1 'polypeptide(L)'
;MITKEEAYEQADRYLIENIGNLIGPGEPIFDSKVGIWIVPVFHMSKVAVFPIGEMVIDSDGNILYAPTGKDIEEMFERKLASNEKLKEKFQLVATG
;
A
#
# COMPACT_ATOMS: atom_id res chain seq x y z
N MET A 1 14.54 17.46 6.18
CA MET A 1 13.28 17.00 5.59
C MET A 1 13.63 16.12 4.42
N ILE A 2 13.22 14.86 4.46
CA ILE A 2 13.39 13.94 3.35
C ILE A 2 12.56 14.38 2.13
N THR A 3 13.03 14.03 0.95
CA THR A 3 12.34 14.31 -0.32
C THR A 3 11.18 13.34 -0.54
N LYS A 4 10.38 13.65 -1.56
CA LYS A 4 9.30 12.76 -2.02
C LYS A 4 9.87 11.41 -2.49
N GLU A 5 10.99 11.46 -3.21
CA GLU A 5 11.68 10.28 -3.72
C GLU A 5 12.21 9.42 -2.57
N GLU A 6 12.81 10.04 -1.55
CA GLU A 6 13.27 9.34 -0.35
C GLU A 6 12.10 8.69 0.43
N ALA A 7 10.95 9.38 0.54
CA ALA A 7 9.75 8.80 1.14
C ALA A 7 9.22 7.59 0.35
N TYR A 8 9.24 7.67 -0.98
CA TYR A 8 8.86 6.56 -1.86
C TYR A 8 9.81 5.36 -1.68
N GLU A 9 11.12 5.58 -1.76
CA GLU A 9 12.12 4.52 -1.64
C GLU A 9 12.07 3.84 -0.27
N GLN A 10 11.84 4.60 0.79
CA GLN A 10 11.70 4.07 2.14
C GLN A 10 10.44 3.19 2.27
N ALA A 11 9.31 3.62 1.70
CA ALA A 11 8.10 2.82 1.66
C ALA A 11 8.27 1.55 0.82
N ASP A 12 8.86 1.67 -0.38
CA ASP A 12 9.09 0.54 -1.30
C ASP A 12 9.93 -0.55 -0.63
N ARG A 13 11.04 -0.15 -0.03
CA ARG A 13 11.94 -1.06 0.70
C ARG A 13 11.20 -1.78 1.83
N TYR A 14 10.45 -1.06 2.65
CA TYR A 14 9.70 -1.66 3.75
C TYR A 14 8.69 -2.70 3.23
N LEU A 15 7.91 -2.35 2.21
CA LEU A 15 6.86 -3.22 1.67
C LEU A 15 7.44 -4.49 1.05
N ILE A 16 8.54 -4.37 0.30
CA ILE A 16 9.25 -5.52 -0.29
C ILE A 16 9.81 -6.44 0.81
N GLU A 17 10.49 -5.87 1.80
CA GLU A 17 11.18 -6.65 2.85
C GLU A 17 10.22 -7.32 3.85
N ASN A 18 9.05 -6.71 4.11
CA ASN A 18 8.17 -7.14 5.19
C ASN A 18 6.84 -7.76 4.73
N ILE A 19 6.43 -7.50 3.49
CA ILE A 19 5.11 -7.94 2.99
C ILE A 19 5.25 -8.77 1.72
N GLY A 20 6.02 -8.28 0.75
CA GLY A 20 6.39 -8.99 -0.47
C GLY A 20 5.99 -8.28 -1.75
N ASN A 21 6.41 -8.88 -2.86
CA ASN A 21 6.51 -8.23 -4.18
C ASN A 21 5.16 -7.90 -4.87
N LEU A 22 4.04 -8.28 -4.28
CA LEU A 22 2.71 -7.92 -4.79
C LEU A 22 2.18 -6.64 -4.17
N ILE A 23 2.87 -6.08 -3.18
CA ILE A 23 2.51 -4.83 -2.53
C ILE A 23 3.55 -3.78 -2.89
N GLY A 24 3.10 -2.56 -3.22
CA GLY A 24 3.98 -1.48 -3.60
C GLY A 24 3.43 -0.11 -3.20
N PRO A 25 4.31 0.90 -3.10
CA PRO A 25 3.91 2.25 -2.74
C PRO A 25 3.32 3.02 -3.92
N GLY A 26 2.49 3.99 -3.58
CA GLY A 26 1.99 5.02 -4.46
C GLY A 26 2.84 6.29 -4.42
N GLU A 27 2.37 7.30 -5.15
CA GLU A 27 2.95 8.63 -5.12
C GLU A 27 2.81 9.26 -3.71
N PRO A 28 3.92 9.61 -3.02
CA PRO A 28 3.85 10.23 -1.70
C PRO A 28 3.25 11.63 -1.77
N ILE A 29 2.42 11.95 -0.78
CA ILE A 29 1.76 13.25 -0.62
C ILE A 29 2.22 13.85 0.71
N PHE A 30 2.77 15.06 0.67
CA PHE A 30 3.22 15.74 1.88
C PHE A 30 2.08 16.51 2.54
N ASP A 31 1.81 16.23 3.82
CA ASP A 31 0.95 17.06 4.65
C ASP A 31 1.79 18.03 5.48
N SER A 32 1.85 19.28 5.02
CA SER A 32 2.62 20.35 5.65
C SER A 32 2.07 20.82 6.99
N LYS A 33 0.82 20.48 7.36
CA LYS A 33 0.26 20.87 8.65
C LYS A 33 0.84 20.07 9.80
N VAL A 34 1.17 18.81 9.52
CA VAL A 34 1.66 17.84 10.52
C VAL A 34 3.07 17.34 10.22
N GLY A 35 3.65 17.70 9.07
CA GLY A 35 5.04 17.40 8.74
C GLY A 35 5.29 15.93 8.38
N ILE A 36 4.35 15.29 7.70
CA ILE A 36 4.43 13.86 7.33
C ILE A 36 4.22 13.66 5.84
N TRP A 37 4.78 12.58 5.33
CA TRP A 37 4.48 11.99 4.04
C TRP A 37 3.44 10.88 4.22
N ILE A 38 2.33 10.99 3.49
CA ILE A 38 1.35 9.93 3.34
C ILE A 38 1.65 9.21 2.03
N VAL A 39 1.97 7.93 2.11
CA VAL A 39 2.33 7.09 0.97
C VAL A 39 1.23 6.05 0.75
N PRO A 40 0.40 6.15 -0.29
CA PRO A 40 -0.60 5.13 -0.57
C PRO A 40 0.05 3.75 -0.75
N VAL A 41 -0.64 2.68 -0.36
CA VAL A 41 -0.18 1.30 -0.54
C VAL A 41 -1.14 0.59 -1.49
N PHE A 42 -0.57 -0.04 -2.51
CA PHE A 42 -1.30 -0.74 -3.55
C PHE A 42 -1.02 -2.23 -3.52
N HIS A 43 -2.07 -3.02 -3.75
CA HIS A 43 -1.93 -4.43 -4.10
C HIS A 43 -1.95 -4.57 -5.62
N MET A 44 -0.90 -5.19 -6.15
CA MET A 44 -0.73 -5.55 -7.55
C MET A 44 -1.07 -7.02 -7.72
N SER A 45 -2.21 -7.30 -8.34
CA SER A 45 -2.59 -8.65 -8.75
C SER A 45 -2.47 -8.80 -10.26
N LYS A 46 -2.56 -10.04 -10.76
CA LYS A 46 -2.58 -10.32 -12.21
C LYS A 46 -3.71 -9.62 -12.97
N VAL A 47 -4.78 -9.21 -12.29
CA VAL A 47 -6.00 -8.66 -12.92
C VAL A 47 -6.30 -7.21 -12.59
N ALA A 48 -5.70 -6.68 -11.52
CA ALA A 48 -5.94 -5.33 -11.06
C ALA A 48 -4.85 -4.84 -10.12
N VAL A 49 -4.61 -3.52 -10.17
CA VAL A 49 -3.93 -2.77 -9.12
C VAL A 49 -4.99 -1.99 -8.36
N PHE A 50 -5.01 -2.07 -7.03
CA PHE A 50 -5.99 -1.33 -6.23
C PHE A 50 -5.41 -0.88 -4.89
N PRO A 51 -5.87 0.27 -4.36
CA PRO A 51 -5.38 0.80 -3.10
C PRO A 51 -5.92 -0.03 -1.94
N ILE A 52 -5.02 -0.36 -1.01
CA ILE A 52 -5.32 -1.19 0.15
C ILE A 52 -4.97 -0.51 1.47
N GLY A 53 -4.29 0.62 1.47
CA GLY A 53 -3.96 1.37 2.68
C GLY A 53 -3.01 2.52 2.39
N GLU A 54 -2.30 2.95 3.43
CA GLU A 54 -1.27 3.98 3.36
C GLU A 54 -0.16 3.68 4.39
N MET A 55 1.02 4.25 4.16
CA MET A 55 2.11 4.36 5.11
C MET A 55 2.28 5.82 5.50
N VAL A 56 2.75 6.06 6.72
CA VAL A 56 3.07 7.40 7.21
C VAL A 56 4.54 7.46 7.56
N ILE A 57 5.24 8.42 6.97
CA ILE A 57 6.67 8.66 7.17
C ILE A 57 6.84 10.11 7.63
N ASP A 58 7.63 10.35 8.66
CA ASP A 58 7.91 11.71 9.13
C ASP A 58 8.91 12.46 8.22
N SER A 59 9.13 13.73 8.52
CA SER A 59 10.10 14.56 7.78
C SER A 59 11.55 14.09 7.90
N ASP A 60 11.88 13.20 8.82
CA ASP A 60 13.24 12.68 9.02
C ASP A 60 13.42 11.28 8.40
N GLY A 61 12.36 10.73 7.80
CA GLY A 61 12.38 9.43 7.13
C GLY A 61 12.04 8.25 8.03
N ASN A 62 11.56 8.50 9.25
CA ASN A 62 11.10 7.44 10.13
C ASN A 62 9.69 7.02 9.76
N ILE A 63 9.46 5.70 9.69
CA ILE A 63 8.15 5.13 9.49
C ILE A 63 7.37 5.27 10.81
N LEU A 64 6.35 6.14 10.81
CA LEU A 64 5.43 6.31 11.94
C LEU A 64 4.32 5.26 11.92
N TYR A 65 3.90 4.86 10.72
CA TYR A 65 2.91 3.81 10.51
C TYR A 65 3.20 3.06 9.23
N ALA A 66 3.10 1.74 9.29
CA ALA A 66 3.07 0.88 8.12
C ALA A 66 2.14 -0.31 8.37
N PRO A 67 1.42 -0.77 7.33
CA PRO A 67 0.57 -1.94 7.42
C PRO A 67 1.42 -3.21 7.54
N THR A 68 0.98 -4.15 8.36
CA THR A 68 1.55 -5.50 8.42
C THR A 68 0.95 -6.40 7.34
N GLY A 69 1.58 -7.53 7.02
CA GLY A 69 0.99 -8.52 6.10
C GLY A 69 -0.44 -8.94 6.48
N LYS A 70 -0.73 -9.06 7.78
CA LYS A 70 -2.08 -9.35 8.27
C LYS A 70 -3.06 -8.20 8.00
N ASP A 71 -2.64 -6.96 8.22
CA ASP A 71 -3.50 -5.80 7.94
C ASP A 71 -3.84 -5.74 6.45
N ILE A 72 -2.87 -6.04 5.58
CA ILE A 72 -3.02 -6.09 4.13
C ILE A 72 -4.05 -7.16 3.72
N GLU A 73 -3.96 -8.36 4.30
CA GLU A 73 -4.92 -9.45 4.06
C GLU A 73 -6.34 -9.03 4.47
N GLU A 74 -6.51 -8.47 5.67
CA GLU A 74 -7.82 -8.01 6.15
C GLU A 74 -8.37 -6.86 5.30
N MET A 75 -7.53 -5.92 4.88
CA MET A 75 -7.93 -4.82 4.00
C MET A 75 -8.31 -5.33 2.60
N PHE A 76 -7.62 -6.35 2.10
CA PHE A 76 -7.95 -7.00 0.84
C PHE A 76 -9.29 -7.73 0.90
N GLU A 77 -9.53 -8.54 1.91
CA GLU A 77 -10.81 -9.22 2.17
C GLU A 77 -11.98 -8.22 2.24
N ARG A 78 -11.80 -7.12 2.99
CA ARG A 78 -12.79 -6.03 3.06
C ARG A 78 -13.03 -5.38 1.70
N LYS A 79 -11.99 -5.22 0.87
CA LYS A 79 -12.10 -4.65 -0.47
C LYS A 79 -12.87 -5.58 -1.42
N LEU A 80 -12.61 -6.89 -1.36
CA LEU A 80 -13.35 -7.89 -2.13
C LEU A 80 -14.81 -7.96 -1.72
N ALA A 81 -15.10 -7.92 -0.42
CA ALA A 81 -16.46 -7.96 0.10
C ALA A 81 -17.30 -6.73 -0.32
N SER A 82 -16.65 -5.57 -0.46
CA SER A 82 -17.32 -4.31 -0.83
C SER A 82 -17.38 -4.04 -2.34
N ASN A 83 -16.75 -4.87 -3.18
CA ASN A 83 -16.66 -4.67 -4.63
C ASN A 83 -16.92 -5.97 -5.40
N GLU A 84 -18.19 -6.19 -5.78
CA GLU A 84 -18.63 -7.38 -6.52
C GLU A 84 -17.85 -7.60 -7.83
N LYS A 85 -17.57 -6.53 -8.59
CA LYS A 85 -16.79 -6.61 -9.83
C LYS A 85 -15.34 -7.06 -9.58
N LEU A 86 -14.74 -6.60 -8.48
CA LEU A 86 -13.40 -7.03 -8.10
C LEU A 86 -13.42 -8.51 -7.69
N LYS A 87 -14.43 -8.91 -6.91
CA LYS A 87 -14.64 -10.30 -6.48
C LYS A 87 -14.80 -11.26 -7.67
N GLU A 88 -15.62 -10.91 -8.66
CA GLU A 88 -15.80 -11.69 -9.89
C GLU A 88 -14.47 -11.86 -10.65
N LYS A 89 -13.70 -10.77 -10.83
CA LYS A 89 -12.39 -10.81 -11.49
C LYS A 89 -11.39 -11.71 -10.78
N PHE A 90 -11.38 -11.72 -9.45
CA PHE A 90 -10.49 -12.60 -8.68
C PHE A 90 -10.94 -14.06 -8.72
N GLN A 91 -12.24 -14.35 -8.65
CA GLN A 91 -12.76 -15.72 -8.72
C GLN A 91 -12.47 -16.39 -10.08
N LEU A 92 -12.56 -15.64 -11.18
CA LEU A 92 -12.27 -16.14 -12.53
C LEU A 92 -10.82 -16.63 -12.71
N VAL A 93 -9.86 -16.06 -11.96
CA VAL A 93 -8.44 -16.43 -12.03
C VAL A 93 -8.11 -17.62 -11.12
N ALA A 94 -8.88 -17.84 -10.05
CA ALA A 94 -8.64 -18.94 -9.10
C ALA A 94 -9.12 -20.31 -9.62
N THR A 95 -9.98 -20.33 -10.63
CA THR A 95 -10.50 -21.56 -11.27
C THR A 95 -9.83 -21.92 -12.60
N GLY A 96 -8.80 -21.18 -13.01
CA GLY A 96 -8.08 -21.35 -14.28
C GLY A 96 -6.67 -21.88 -14.13
#